data_AF-A0A1W9VKR5-F1
#
_entry.id   AF-A0A1W9VKR5-F1
#
_cell.length_a   1.000
_cell.length_b   1.000
_cell.length_c   1.000
_cell.angle_alpha   90.00
_cell.angle_beta   90.00
_cell.angle_gamma   90.00
#
_symmetry.space_group_name_H-M   'P 1'
#
loop_
_entity.id
_entity.type
_entity.pdbx_description
1 polymer ?
#
loop_
_entity_poly.entity_id
_entity_poly.type
_entity_poly.pdbx_seq_one_letter_code
_entity_poly.pdbx_strand_id
1 'polypeptide(L)'
;MSIIVDKITGFKIGDPEVKPFITSEGTTLNDVQESLKPMILSASGWRKIFAKNGDEESTTEEISQADKVISCAMAKVFADFVKEKTGKEYPEIVLAQDSRHTGSAIADAMIRTFITEGLTVQYLFISAAPEAFCYTKANELADGFAYISASHNPIGHNGVKFGLSTGGVIDGSMATPLIEQFKLALSTKEAISALIKGANNANIESVKKIYTDSPQYIEAAK
;
A
#
# COMPACT_ATOMS: atom_id res chain seq x y z
N MET A 1 -2.67 19.96 -12.27
CA MET A 1 -2.09 19.32 -11.09
C MET A 1 -2.92 19.72 -9.89
N SER A 2 -3.51 18.74 -9.21
CA SER A 2 -4.37 18.90 -8.03
C SER A 2 -3.68 18.29 -6.80
N ILE A 3 -2.39 18.57 -6.68
CA ILE A 3 -1.54 17.99 -5.63
C ILE A 3 -2.13 18.34 -4.26
N ILE A 4 -2.38 17.32 -3.46
CA ILE A 4 -2.81 17.46 -2.08
C ILE A 4 -1.56 17.34 -1.20
N VAL A 5 -1.38 18.34 -0.34
CA VAL A 5 -0.21 18.50 0.52
C VAL A 5 -0.67 18.47 1.97
N ASP A 6 0.07 17.75 2.80
CA ASP A 6 -0.14 17.77 4.24
C ASP A 6 0.31 19.13 4.80
N LYS A 7 -0.58 19.80 5.52
CA LYS A 7 -0.33 21.17 6.00
C LYS A 7 0.67 21.22 7.15
N ILE A 8 0.87 20.11 7.86
CA ILE A 8 1.74 20.05 9.05
C ILE A 8 3.20 19.85 8.60
N THR A 9 3.44 18.85 7.76
CA THR A 9 4.78 18.47 7.27
C THR A 9 5.18 19.24 6.01
N GLY A 10 4.23 19.75 5.25
CA GLY A 10 4.47 20.32 3.92
C GLY A 10 4.73 19.27 2.84
N PHE A 11 4.61 17.97 3.15
CA PHE A 11 4.88 16.89 2.22
C PHE A 11 3.67 16.56 1.35
N LYS A 12 3.95 16.04 0.15
CA LYS A 12 2.92 15.59 -0.79
C LYS A 12 2.24 14.33 -0.27
N ILE A 13 0.92 14.41 -0.06
CA ILE A 13 0.07 13.25 0.22
C ILE A 13 -0.14 12.45 -1.07
N GLY A 14 -0.48 13.14 -2.16
CA GLY A 14 -0.72 12.52 -3.46
C GLY A 14 -1.21 13.51 -4.52
N ASP A 15 -1.39 13.05 -5.76
CA ASP A 15 -2.12 13.79 -6.81
C ASP A 15 -3.19 12.85 -7.41
N PRO A 16 -4.49 13.08 -7.14
CA PRO A 16 -5.55 12.17 -7.57
C PRO A 16 -5.66 12.05 -9.09
N GLU A 17 -5.29 13.10 -9.83
CA GLU A 17 -5.36 13.18 -11.31
C GLU A 17 -4.23 12.40 -11.99
N VAL A 18 -3.13 12.11 -11.28
CA VAL A 18 -1.99 11.39 -11.85
C VAL A 18 -2.21 9.89 -11.68
N LYS A 19 -2.45 9.20 -12.81
CA LYS A 19 -2.55 7.73 -12.82
C LYS A 19 -1.19 7.08 -12.49
N PRO A 20 -1.18 5.95 -11.76
CA PRO A 20 0.06 5.29 -11.35
C PRO A 20 0.83 4.72 -12.55
N PHE A 21 0.12 4.27 -13.58
CA PHE A 21 0.73 3.69 -14.80
C PHE A 21 0.44 4.55 -16.02
N ILE A 22 1.49 4.87 -16.78
CA ILE A 22 1.40 5.72 -17.98
C ILE A 22 0.71 4.97 -19.13
N THR A 23 0.98 3.66 -19.28
CA THR A 23 0.27 2.76 -20.21
C THR A 23 0.18 1.34 -19.64
N SER A 24 -0.87 0.60 -20.02
CA SER A 24 -1.06 -0.81 -19.62
C SER A 24 -0.08 -1.79 -20.26
N GLU A 25 0.74 -1.33 -21.20
CA GLU A 25 1.59 -2.15 -22.06
C GLU A 25 3.07 -2.15 -21.63
N GLY A 26 3.46 -1.26 -20.71
CA GLY A 26 4.88 -1.00 -20.41
C GLY A 26 5.53 -1.91 -19.37
N THR A 27 4.78 -2.70 -18.60
CA THR A 27 5.34 -3.59 -17.55
C THR A 27 5.07 -5.04 -17.91
N THR A 28 6.13 -5.81 -18.14
CA THR A 28 6.04 -7.22 -18.49
C THR A 28 6.04 -8.12 -17.25
N LEU A 29 5.62 -9.38 -17.42
CA LEU A 29 5.77 -10.40 -16.39
C LEU A 29 7.23 -10.53 -15.94
N ASN A 30 8.17 -10.49 -16.88
CA ASN A 30 9.59 -10.60 -16.56
C ASN A 30 10.08 -9.44 -15.68
N ASP A 31 9.67 -8.20 -15.96
CA ASP A 31 10.06 -7.03 -15.15
C ASP A 31 9.60 -7.16 -13.69
N VAL A 32 8.37 -7.65 -13.50
CA VAL A 32 7.81 -7.91 -12.17
C VAL A 32 8.56 -9.04 -11.47
N GLN A 33 8.83 -10.15 -12.17
CA GLN A 33 9.55 -11.30 -11.61
C GLN A 33 10.99 -10.93 -11.22
N GLU A 34 11.71 -10.18 -12.05
CA GLU A 34 13.05 -9.67 -11.71
C GLU A 34 13.00 -8.75 -10.49
N SER A 35 12.03 -7.84 -10.46
CA SER A 35 11.85 -6.92 -9.33
C SER A 35 11.47 -7.64 -8.03
N LEU A 36 10.80 -8.79 -8.09
CA LEU A 36 10.44 -9.60 -6.92
C LEU A 36 11.60 -10.35 -6.29
N LYS A 37 12.65 -10.72 -7.04
CA LYS A 37 13.76 -11.56 -6.55
C LYS A 37 14.39 -11.10 -5.21
N PRO A 38 14.69 -9.81 -4.99
CA PRO A 38 15.27 -9.34 -3.73
C PRO A 38 14.25 -9.17 -2.59
N MET A 39 12.97 -9.46 -2.82
CA MET A 39 11.91 -9.23 -1.84
C MET A 39 11.93 -10.25 -0.71
N ILE A 40 12.06 -9.76 0.51
CA ILE A 40 11.93 -10.56 1.72
C ILE A 40 10.45 -10.63 2.09
N LEU A 41 9.88 -11.84 2.15
CA LEU A 41 8.49 -12.08 2.50
C LEU A 41 8.42 -12.79 3.86
N SER A 42 7.80 -12.14 4.85
CA SER A 42 7.64 -12.67 6.21
C SER A 42 6.44 -12.04 6.92
N ALA A 43 6.04 -12.60 8.07
CA ALA A 43 5.04 -11.98 8.94
C ALA A 43 5.46 -10.59 9.44
N SER A 44 6.76 -10.37 9.63
CA SER A 44 7.31 -9.06 10.04
C SER A 44 7.32 -8.01 8.93
N GLY A 45 6.84 -8.36 7.75
CA GLY A 45 6.66 -7.47 6.62
C GLY A 45 7.31 -7.97 5.33
N TRP A 46 6.85 -7.38 4.24
CA TRP A 46 7.26 -7.68 2.88
C TRP A 46 8.08 -6.51 2.35
N ARG A 47 9.40 -6.68 2.25
CA ARG A 47 10.34 -5.55 2.10
C ARG A 47 11.46 -5.79 1.10
N LYS A 48 11.94 -4.71 0.50
CA LYS A 48 13.13 -4.61 -0.35
C LYS A 48 13.51 -3.14 -0.57
N ILE A 49 14.49 -2.88 -1.44
CA ILE A 49 14.73 -1.55 -2.00
C ILE A 49 13.61 -1.22 -2.99
N PHE A 50 12.85 -0.17 -2.71
CA PHE A 50 11.81 0.35 -3.62
C PHE A 50 12.27 1.57 -4.39
N ALA A 51 13.34 2.23 -3.93
CA ALA A 51 13.95 3.35 -4.64
C ALA A 51 14.29 2.94 -6.08
N LYS A 52 13.76 3.67 -7.06
CA LYS A 52 13.87 3.33 -8.50
C LYS A 52 15.30 3.17 -9.00
N ASN A 53 16.27 3.83 -8.37
CA ASN A 53 17.69 3.73 -8.72
C ASN A 53 18.39 2.50 -8.10
N GLY A 54 17.71 1.72 -7.26
CA GLY A 54 18.25 0.53 -6.61
C GLY A 54 19.23 0.80 -5.46
N ASP A 55 19.38 2.07 -5.05
CA ASP A 55 20.28 2.48 -3.97
C ASP A 55 19.58 2.40 -2.61
N GLU A 56 20.21 1.73 -1.65
CA GLU A 56 19.68 1.53 -0.31
C GLU A 56 19.66 2.81 0.54
N GLU A 57 20.45 3.83 0.18
CA GLU A 57 20.47 5.15 0.84
C GLU A 57 19.78 6.24 0.00
N SER A 58 18.97 5.84 -0.98
CA SER A 58 18.31 6.79 -1.88
C SER A 58 17.22 7.62 -1.19
N THR A 59 17.17 8.89 -1.56
CA THR A 59 16.09 9.83 -1.20
C THR A 59 15.06 10.01 -2.31
N THR A 60 15.14 9.22 -3.39
CA THR A 60 14.14 9.31 -4.47
C THR A 60 12.75 8.91 -3.98
N GLU A 61 11.74 9.67 -4.39
CA GLU A 61 10.34 9.34 -4.17
C GLU A 61 9.78 8.37 -5.23
N GLU A 62 10.54 8.15 -6.31
CA GLU A 62 10.11 7.32 -7.42
C GLU A 62 10.32 5.83 -7.15
N ILE A 63 9.33 5.04 -7.54
CA ILE A 63 9.42 3.57 -7.61
C ILE A 63 9.24 3.10 -9.07
N SER A 64 9.76 1.93 -9.42
CA SER A 64 9.63 1.39 -10.77
C SER A 64 8.17 1.03 -11.10
N GLN A 65 7.84 0.87 -12.38
CA GLN A 65 6.50 0.41 -12.76
C GLN A 65 6.22 -1.00 -12.24
N ALA A 66 7.23 -1.89 -12.23
CA ALA A 66 7.14 -3.21 -11.62
C ALA A 66 6.83 -3.14 -10.11
N ASP A 67 7.42 -2.19 -9.39
CA ASP A 67 7.15 -1.98 -7.96
C ASP A 67 5.75 -1.44 -7.67
N LYS A 68 5.20 -0.64 -8.59
CA LYS A 68 3.78 -0.25 -8.52
C LYS A 68 2.88 -1.46 -8.68
N VAL A 69 3.16 -2.37 -9.61
CA VAL A 69 2.41 -3.63 -9.77
C VAL A 69 2.50 -4.48 -8.51
N ILE A 70 3.71 -4.63 -7.95
CA ILE A 70 3.93 -5.33 -6.68
C ILE A 70 3.08 -4.70 -5.58
N SER A 71 3.05 -3.37 -5.47
CA SER A 71 2.24 -2.64 -4.49
C SER A 71 0.73 -2.86 -4.68
N CYS A 72 0.26 -2.90 -5.93
CA CYS A 72 -1.12 -3.26 -6.25
C CYS A 72 -1.42 -4.70 -5.81
N ALA A 73 -0.54 -5.66 -6.11
CA ALA A 73 -0.73 -7.05 -5.70
C ALA A 73 -0.76 -7.20 -4.17
N MET A 74 0.09 -6.47 -3.44
CA MET A 74 0.08 -6.44 -1.97
C MET A 74 -1.28 -5.97 -1.43
N ALA A 75 -1.82 -4.88 -1.98
CA ALA A 75 -3.15 -4.39 -1.61
C ALA A 75 -4.26 -5.37 -1.99
N LYS A 76 -4.21 -5.94 -3.21
CA LYS A 76 -5.24 -6.87 -3.69
C LYS A 76 -5.38 -8.09 -2.78
N VAL A 77 -4.29 -8.79 -2.48
CA VAL A 77 -4.38 -10.01 -1.68
C VAL A 77 -4.78 -9.72 -0.25
N PHE A 78 -4.39 -8.57 0.29
CA PHE A 78 -4.86 -8.14 1.60
C PHE A 78 -6.35 -7.78 1.59
N ALA A 79 -6.86 -7.16 0.51
CA ALA A 79 -8.28 -6.89 0.34
C ALA A 79 -9.11 -8.18 0.35
N ASP A 80 -8.70 -9.17 -0.45
CA ASP A 80 -9.34 -10.48 -0.51
C ASP A 80 -9.33 -11.17 0.86
N PHE A 81 -8.20 -11.11 1.56
CA PHE A 81 -8.04 -11.67 2.91
C PHE A 81 -8.96 -11.01 3.95
N VAL A 82 -9.04 -9.68 3.98
CA VAL A 82 -9.88 -8.96 4.97
C VAL A 82 -11.37 -9.24 4.69
N LYS A 83 -11.78 -9.27 3.42
CA LYS A 83 -13.16 -9.66 3.06
C LYS A 83 -13.50 -11.06 3.54
N GLU A 84 -12.60 -12.02 3.32
CA GLU A 84 -12.81 -13.40 3.79
C GLU A 84 -12.93 -13.46 5.33
N LYS A 85 -12.07 -12.73 6.05
CA LYS A 85 -12.06 -12.73 7.52
C LYS A 85 -13.27 -12.04 8.15
N THR A 86 -13.81 -11.01 7.50
CA THR A 86 -14.88 -10.18 8.06
C THR A 86 -16.26 -10.55 7.52
N GLY A 87 -16.33 -11.13 6.32
CA GLY A 87 -17.59 -11.33 5.60
C GLY A 87 -18.25 -10.03 5.11
N LYS A 88 -17.57 -8.88 5.24
CA LYS A 88 -18.08 -7.58 4.81
C LYS A 88 -17.89 -7.40 3.30
N GLU A 89 -18.89 -6.78 2.66
CA GLU A 89 -18.80 -6.41 1.24
C GLU A 89 -17.79 -5.26 1.02
N TYR A 90 -17.78 -4.29 1.94
CA TYR A 90 -16.90 -3.11 1.91
C TYR A 90 -16.17 -2.94 3.25
N PRO A 91 -15.12 -3.74 3.54
CA PRO A 91 -14.36 -3.58 4.76
C PRO A 91 -13.54 -2.27 4.75
N GLU A 92 -13.34 -1.70 5.94
CA GLU A 92 -12.62 -0.43 6.13
C GLU A 92 -11.17 -0.70 6.57
N ILE A 93 -10.21 -0.19 5.81
CA ILE A 93 -8.79 -0.42 6.08
C ILE A 93 -8.09 0.87 6.49
N VAL A 94 -7.29 0.79 7.54
CA VAL A 94 -6.34 1.85 7.90
C VAL A 94 -5.08 1.70 7.06
N LEU A 95 -4.70 2.73 6.32
CA LEU A 95 -3.42 2.79 5.62
C LEU A 95 -2.55 3.88 6.26
N ALA A 96 -1.32 3.56 6.60
CA ALA A 96 -0.37 4.52 7.15
C ALA A 96 1.05 4.20 6.67
N GLN A 97 1.95 5.16 6.81
CA GLN A 97 3.36 5.02 6.42
C GLN A 97 4.30 5.67 7.43
N ASP A 98 5.57 5.24 7.43
CA ASP A 98 6.64 6.06 8.01
C ASP A 98 7.09 7.15 7.01
N SER A 99 8.16 7.88 7.35
CA SER A 99 8.65 9.01 6.56
C SER A 99 9.56 8.63 5.38
N ARG A 100 9.56 7.38 4.91
CA ARG A 100 10.40 6.95 3.77
C ARG A 100 9.92 7.57 2.47
N HIS A 101 10.88 8.06 1.67
CA HIS A 101 10.61 8.83 0.44
C HIS A 101 9.70 8.11 -0.57
N THR A 102 9.85 6.80 -0.73
CA THR A 102 9.05 5.99 -1.66
C THR A 102 7.65 5.64 -1.13
N GLY A 103 7.35 5.97 0.13
CA GLY A 103 6.13 5.54 0.79
C GLY A 103 4.86 6.03 0.09
N SER A 104 4.78 7.32 -0.27
CA SER A 104 3.59 7.89 -0.92
C SER A 104 3.31 7.26 -2.29
N ALA A 105 4.35 6.81 -3.01
CA ALA A 105 4.19 6.11 -4.28
C ALA A 105 3.64 4.69 -4.09
N ILE A 106 4.04 3.99 -3.02
CA ILE A 106 3.48 2.69 -2.63
C ILE A 106 2.03 2.88 -2.17
N ALA A 107 1.78 3.90 -1.34
CA ALA A 107 0.45 4.22 -0.83
C ALA A 107 -0.55 4.54 -1.94
N ASP A 108 -0.18 5.35 -2.95
CA ASP A 108 -1.05 5.67 -4.09
C ASP A 108 -1.46 4.40 -4.86
N ALA A 109 -0.52 3.50 -5.13
CA ALA A 109 -0.81 2.22 -5.77
C ALA A 109 -1.77 1.38 -4.93
N MET A 110 -1.51 1.27 -3.62
CA MET A 110 -2.36 0.50 -2.70
C MET A 110 -3.76 1.08 -2.56
N ILE A 111 -3.91 2.39 -2.38
CA ILE A 111 -5.20 3.09 -2.27
C ILE A 111 -6.05 2.83 -3.50
N ARG A 112 -5.46 3.01 -4.69
CA ARG A 112 -6.18 2.80 -5.95
C ARG A 112 -6.64 1.36 -6.09
N THR A 113 -5.81 0.39 -5.72
CA THR A 113 -6.22 -1.01 -5.70
C THR A 113 -7.33 -1.27 -4.67
N PHE A 114 -7.21 -0.78 -3.44
CA PHE A 114 -8.25 -0.94 -2.42
C PHE A 114 -9.61 -0.41 -2.90
N ILE A 115 -9.64 0.79 -3.50
CA ILE A 115 -10.87 1.35 -4.09
C ILE A 115 -11.47 0.39 -5.12
N THR A 116 -10.66 -0.13 -6.05
CA THR A 116 -11.17 -1.04 -7.09
C THR A 116 -11.54 -2.42 -6.59
N GLU A 117 -10.95 -2.84 -5.48
CA GLU A 117 -11.35 -4.05 -4.76
C GLU A 117 -12.55 -3.77 -3.83
N GLY A 118 -13.14 -2.58 -3.82
CA GLY A 118 -14.34 -2.29 -3.02
C GLY A 118 -14.05 -2.12 -1.53
N LEU A 119 -12.85 -1.72 -1.14
CA LEU A 119 -12.53 -1.35 0.24
C LEU A 119 -12.69 0.16 0.42
N THR A 120 -13.03 0.56 1.65
CA THR A 120 -12.89 1.94 2.12
C THR A 120 -11.55 2.10 2.84
N VAL A 121 -10.97 3.30 2.78
CA VAL A 121 -9.61 3.54 3.27
C VAL A 121 -9.55 4.78 4.14
N GLN A 122 -9.07 4.62 5.37
CA GLN A 122 -8.65 5.70 6.25
C GLN A 122 -7.13 5.87 6.12
N TYR A 123 -6.71 6.88 5.35
CA TYR A 123 -5.29 7.10 5.09
C TYR A 123 -4.70 8.10 6.09
N LEU A 124 -3.84 7.65 6.99
CA LEU A 124 -3.21 8.46 8.02
C LEU A 124 -1.97 9.21 7.50
N PHE A 125 -1.54 8.94 6.26
CA PHE A 125 -0.26 9.44 5.74
C PHE A 125 0.88 9.03 6.69
N ILE A 126 1.74 9.97 7.11
CA ILE A 126 2.88 9.70 7.98
C ILE A 126 2.40 9.57 9.43
N SER A 127 2.58 8.38 10.00
CA SER A 127 2.27 8.05 11.39
C SER A 127 3.27 7.04 11.93
N ALA A 128 3.54 7.08 13.24
CA ALA A 128 4.35 6.04 13.86
C ALA A 128 3.57 4.71 13.90
N ALA A 129 4.26 3.58 13.75
CA ALA A 129 3.62 2.26 13.77
C ALA A 129 2.71 2.03 15.00
N PRO A 130 3.12 2.38 16.25
CA PRO A 130 2.24 2.22 17.40
C PRO A 130 0.96 3.07 17.33
N GLU A 131 1.02 4.28 16.78
CA GLU A 131 -0.14 5.15 16.60
C GLU A 131 -1.14 4.51 15.62
N ALA A 132 -0.66 4.10 14.43
CA ALA A 132 -1.50 3.44 13.43
C ALA A 132 -2.15 2.16 13.99
N PHE A 133 -1.39 1.33 14.72
CA PHE A 133 -1.90 0.07 15.26
C PHE A 133 -2.93 0.28 16.38
N CYS A 134 -2.66 1.21 17.28
CA CYS A 134 -3.61 1.57 18.34
C CYS A 134 -4.86 2.23 17.78
N TYR A 135 -4.72 3.09 16.76
CA TYR A 135 -5.85 3.68 16.05
C TYR A 135 -6.75 2.61 15.43
N THR A 136 -6.17 1.65 14.70
CA THR A 136 -6.95 0.52 14.14
C THR A 136 -7.68 -0.25 15.24
N LYS A 137 -7.04 -0.50 16.38
CA LYS A 137 -7.66 -1.22 17.50
C LYS A 137 -8.81 -0.45 18.16
N ALA A 138 -8.66 0.87 18.30
CA ALA A 138 -9.64 1.72 18.96
C ALA A 138 -10.83 2.10 18.06
N ASN A 139 -10.66 1.96 16.74
CA ASN A 139 -11.65 2.32 15.75
C ASN A 139 -12.53 1.13 15.37
N GLU A 140 -13.77 1.11 15.86
CA GLU A 140 -14.74 0.02 15.60
C GLU A 140 -15.09 -0.17 14.12
N LEU A 141 -14.86 0.84 13.28
CA LEU A 141 -15.06 0.71 11.84
C LEU A 141 -13.90 -0.05 11.19
N ALA A 142 -12.68 0.04 11.72
CA ALA A 142 -11.47 -0.48 11.09
C ALA A 142 -11.39 -2.01 11.18
N ASP A 143 -11.34 -2.66 10.01
CA ASP A 143 -11.26 -4.12 9.87
C ASP A 143 -9.81 -4.63 9.84
N GLY A 144 -8.87 -3.74 9.56
CA GLY A 144 -7.44 -4.06 9.55
C GLY A 144 -6.60 -2.87 9.14
N PHE A 145 -5.30 -3.11 9.00
CA PHE A 145 -4.36 -2.09 8.55
C PHE A 145 -3.32 -2.63 7.57
N ALA A 146 -2.86 -1.74 6.72
CA ALA A 146 -1.61 -1.83 5.99
C ALA A 146 -0.67 -0.71 6.46
N TYR A 147 0.54 -1.06 6.86
CA TYR A 147 1.54 -0.11 7.34
C TYR A 147 2.79 -0.16 6.47
N ILE A 148 3.06 0.92 5.75
CA ILE A 148 4.16 1.04 4.79
C ILE A 148 5.43 1.48 5.53
N SER A 149 6.38 0.57 5.69
CA SER A 149 7.66 0.81 6.34
C SER A 149 8.60 -0.39 6.22
N ALA A 150 9.90 -0.13 6.05
CA ALA A 150 10.96 -1.11 6.26
C ALA A 150 11.61 -1.02 7.66
N SER A 151 10.97 -0.37 8.64
CA SER A 151 11.45 -0.25 10.02
C SER A 151 12.86 0.35 10.09
N HIS A 152 13.87 -0.43 10.47
CA HIS A 152 15.26 0.00 10.66
C HIS A 152 16.15 -0.18 9.43
N ASN A 153 15.62 -0.68 8.30
CA ASN A 153 16.41 -0.82 7.07
C ASN A 153 16.89 0.57 6.55
N PRO A 154 17.94 0.61 5.72
CA PRO A 154 18.39 1.83 5.02
C PRO A 154 17.26 2.59 4.31
N ILE A 155 17.38 3.90 4.11
CA ILE A 155 16.24 4.77 3.74
C ILE A 155 15.59 4.48 2.38
N GLY A 156 16.34 3.90 1.44
CA GLY A 156 15.86 3.44 0.12
C GLY A 156 15.06 2.13 0.19
N HIS A 157 15.12 1.41 1.30
CA HIS A 157 14.23 0.27 1.56
C HIS A 157 12.82 0.75 1.91
N ASN A 158 11.82 -0.04 1.51
CA ASN A 158 10.47 0.10 1.98
C ASN A 158 9.75 -1.26 1.96
N GLY A 159 8.50 -1.29 2.39
CA GLY A 159 7.71 -2.53 2.43
C GLY A 159 6.39 -2.32 3.12
N VAL A 160 5.66 -3.41 3.36
CA VAL A 160 4.36 -3.36 4.04
C VAL A 160 4.27 -4.42 5.15
N LYS A 161 3.56 -4.07 6.22
CA LYS A 161 3.06 -4.99 7.25
C LYS A 161 1.54 -4.94 7.26
N PHE A 162 0.92 -6.08 7.50
CA PHE A 162 -0.53 -6.19 7.59
C PHE A 162 -0.96 -6.57 9.00
N GLY A 163 -2.11 -6.08 9.42
CA GLY A 163 -2.77 -6.48 10.66
C GLY A 163 -4.27 -6.39 10.55
N LEU A 164 -4.96 -6.92 11.56
CA LEU A 164 -6.42 -6.92 11.63
C LEU A 164 -6.90 -5.89 12.67
N SER A 165 -8.21 -5.82 12.89
CA SER A 165 -8.88 -4.92 13.84
C SER A 165 -8.38 -5.01 15.28
N THR A 166 -7.60 -6.04 15.66
CA THR A 166 -7.00 -6.14 16.98
C THR A 166 -5.82 -5.18 17.19
N GLY A 167 -5.34 -4.52 16.14
CA GLY A 167 -4.10 -3.74 16.13
C GLY A 167 -2.82 -4.59 16.11
N GLY A 168 -2.96 -5.92 16.13
CA GLY A 168 -1.83 -6.84 16.00
C GLY A 168 -1.43 -7.06 14.54
N VAL A 169 -0.12 -7.11 14.27
CA VAL A 169 0.41 -7.61 12.99
C VAL A 169 0.04 -9.08 12.85
N ILE A 170 -0.34 -9.51 11.64
CA ILE A 170 -0.66 -10.91 11.38
C ILE A 170 0.55 -11.82 11.67
N ASP A 171 0.30 -12.97 12.28
CA ASP A 171 1.36 -13.94 12.58
C ASP A 171 1.76 -14.78 11.35
N GLY A 172 2.75 -15.65 11.52
CA GLY A 172 3.23 -16.53 10.46
C GLY A 172 2.16 -17.46 9.88
N SER A 173 1.18 -17.89 10.67
CA SER A 173 0.12 -18.79 10.22
C SER A 173 -0.83 -18.12 9.24
N MET A 174 -1.10 -16.82 9.42
CA MET A 174 -1.89 -16.00 8.49
C MET A 174 -1.04 -15.44 7.35
N ALA A 175 0.21 -15.06 7.63
CA ALA A 175 1.09 -14.48 6.62
C ALA A 175 1.49 -15.47 5.52
N THR A 176 1.69 -16.75 5.86
CA THR A 176 2.11 -17.79 4.90
C THR A 176 1.13 -17.98 3.74
N PRO A 177 -0.18 -18.27 3.96
CA PRO A 177 -1.12 -18.38 2.86
C PRO A 177 -1.27 -17.07 2.08
N LEU A 178 -1.20 -15.91 2.76
CA LEU A 178 -1.26 -14.60 2.11
C LEU A 178 -0.07 -14.37 1.16
N ILE A 179 1.14 -14.81 1.55
CA ILE A 179 2.35 -14.77 0.72
C ILE A 179 2.20 -15.65 -0.53
N GLU A 180 1.57 -16.82 -0.42
CA GLU A 180 1.33 -17.68 -1.59
C GLU A 180 0.31 -17.05 -2.55
N GLN A 181 -0.76 -16.44 -2.03
CA GLN A 181 -1.69 -15.66 -2.86
C GLN A 181 -1.00 -14.48 -3.53
N PHE A 182 -0.10 -13.79 -2.83
CA PHE A 182 0.69 -12.70 -3.38
C PHE A 182 1.55 -13.13 -4.58
N LYS A 183 2.25 -14.27 -4.46
CA LYS A 183 3.03 -14.83 -5.57
C LYS A 183 2.13 -15.21 -6.74
N LEU A 184 0.97 -15.81 -6.46
CA LEU A 184 0.01 -16.23 -7.48
C LEU A 184 -0.55 -15.02 -8.25
N ALA A 185 -0.87 -13.92 -7.55
CA ALA A 185 -1.33 -12.67 -8.14
C ALA A 185 -0.31 -12.02 -9.09
N LEU A 186 0.96 -12.43 -9.04
CA LEU A 186 2.06 -11.93 -9.87
C LEU A 186 2.59 -12.98 -10.86
N SER A 187 1.91 -14.13 -11.01
CA SER A 187 2.41 -15.27 -11.78
C SER A 187 2.09 -15.25 -13.28
N THR A 188 1.12 -14.45 -13.71
CA THR A 188 0.67 -14.42 -15.12
C THR A 188 0.62 -13.00 -15.67
N LYS A 189 0.73 -12.89 -17.01
CA LYS A 189 0.61 -11.62 -17.72
C LYS A 189 -0.78 -11.02 -17.54
N GLU A 190 -1.80 -11.87 -17.51
CA GLU A 190 -3.21 -11.49 -17.36
C GLU A 190 -3.46 -10.88 -15.98
N ALA A 191 -2.91 -11.48 -14.92
CA ALA A 191 -3.03 -10.96 -13.55
C ALA A 191 -2.34 -9.59 -13.42
N ILE A 192 -1.13 -9.45 -13.97
CA ILE A 192 -0.40 -8.17 -14.00
C ILE A 192 -1.20 -7.11 -14.77
N SER A 193 -1.73 -7.46 -15.94
CA SER A 193 -2.56 -6.53 -16.73
C SER A 193 -3.82 -6.11 -15.98
N ALA A 194 -4.45 -7.02 -15.23
CA ALA A 194 -5.62 -6.72 -14.41
C ALA A 194 -5.29 -5.74 -13.28
N LEU A 195 -4.17 -5.94 -12.57
CA LEU A 195 -3.72 -5.01 -11.51
C LEU A 195 -3.47 -3.59 -12.05
N ILE A 196 -2.77 -3.49 -13.19
CA ILE A 196 -2.49 -2.20 -13.83
C ILE A 196 -3.79 -1.49 -14.26
N LYS A 197 -4.70 -2.23 -14.91
CA LYS A 197 -5.99 -1.70 -15.35
C LYS A 197 -6.84 -1.26 -14.16
N GLY A 198 -6.92 -2.07 -13.11
CA GLY A 198 -7.63 -1.74 -11.87
C GLY A 198 -7.13 -0.43 -11.27
N ALA A 199 -5.84 -0.33 -10.98
CA ALA A 199 -5.26 0.87 -10.38
C ALA A 199 -5.49 2.16 -11.23
N ASN A 200 -5.42 2.05 -12.55
CA ASN A 200 -5.67 3.17 -13.46
C ASN A 200 -7.17 3.55 -13.64
N ASN A 201 -8.07 2.65 -13.23
CA ASN A 201 -9.52 2.84 -13.29
C ASN A 201 -10.13 3.20 -11.92
N ALA A 202 -9.32 3.29 -10.86
CA ALA A 202 -9.78 3.78 -9.57
C ALA A 202 -10.47 5.14 -9.72
N ASN A 203 -11.62 5.29 -9.06
CA ASN A 203 -12.40 6.52 -9.14
C ASN A 203 -11.61 7.71 -8.57
N ILE A 204 -11.40 8.75 -9.40
CA ILE A 204 -10.55 9.90 -9.05
C ILE A 204 -11.13 10.68 -7.85
N GLU A 205 -12.45 10.84 -7.77
CA GLU A 205 -13.09 11.53 -6.64
C GLU A 205 -12.92 10.75 -5.32
N SER A 206 -12.97 9.40 -5.37
CA SER A 206 -12.66 8.57 -4.20
C SER A 206 -11.20 8.73 -3.75
N VAL A 207 -10.24 8.72 -4.70
CA VAL A 207 -8.82 8.96 -4.39
C VAL A 207 -8.62 10.34 -3.77
N LYS A 208 -9.21 11.37 -4.39
CA LYS A 208 -9.15 12.76 -3.92
C LYS A 208 -9.74 12.91 -2.52
N LYS A 209 -10.86 12.24 -2.24
CA LYS A 209 -11.49 12.22 -0.91
C LYS A 209 -10.55 11.61 0.12
N ILE A 210 -9.98 10.43 -0.14
CA ILE A 210 -9.04 9.76 0.78
C ILE A 210 -7.85 10.67 1.12
N TYR A 211 -7.27 11.35 0.13
CA TYR A 211 -6.18 12.29 0.37
C TYR A 211 -6.59 13.53 1.15
N THR A 212 -7.77 14.10 0.85
CA THR A 212 -8.29 15.30 1.53
C THR A 212 -8.68 15.02 2.98
N ASP A 213 -9.16 13.81 3.24
CA ASP A 213 -9.56 13.31 4.56
C ASP A 213 -8.37 12.82 5.40
N SER A 214 -7.16 12.78 4.85
CA SER A 214 -6.01 12.25 5.60
C SER A 214 -5.70 13.03 6.90
N PRO A 215 -5.75 14.38 6.93
CA PRO A 215 -5.48 15.17 8.14
C PRO A 215 -6.40 14.85 9.33
N GLN A 216 -7.69 14.57 9.11
CA GLN A 216 -8.62 14.24 10.20
C GLN A 216 -8.30 12.88 10.84
N TYR A 217 -7.82 11.90 10.05
CA TYR A 217 -7.52 10.57 10.57
C TYR A 217 -6.21 10.57 11.37
N ILE A 218 -5.18 11.30 10.91
CA ILE A 218 -3.94 11.43 11.68
C ILE A 218 -4.13 12.25 12.96
N GLU A 219 -5.05 13.22 12.97
CA GLU A 219 -5.43 13.93 14.19
C GLU A 219 -6.15 13.00 15.17
N ALA A 220 -7.08 12.16 14.69
CA ALA A 220 -7.80 11.19 15.53
C ALA A 220 -6.91 10.04 16.06
N ALA A 221 -5.74 9.81 15.46
CA ALA A 221 -4.79 8.78 15.87
C ALA A 221 -3.83 9.21 17.00
N LYS A 222 -3.78 10.52 17.31
CA LYS A 222 -2.92 11.11 18.35
C LYS A 222 -3.64 11.23 19.69
#